data_AF-A0A399F865-F1
#
_entry.id   AF-A0A399F865-F1
#
_cell.length_a   1.000
_cell.length_b   1.000
_cell.length_c   1.000
_cell.angle_alpha   90.00
_cell.angle_beta   90.00
_cell.angle_gamma   90.00
#
_symmetry.space_group_name_H-M   'P 1'
#
loop_
_entity.id
_entity.type
_entity.pdbx_description
1 polymer ?
#
loop_
_entity_poly.entity_id
_entity_poly.type
_entity_poly.pdbx_seq_one_letter_code
_entity_poly.pdbx_strand_id
1 'polypeptide(L)'
;MSLGVLSEPGWLEQRLSQYTRTFVDEYGTFYAHLEGGMGGETVLLWAARAEAPALLTALPKAFKGRLVLGLDASPGYAGPFARALHWASPRYALIVGEGEGVVWGYPGGKQVGEAWVPWDNPKEAERLEVRPRPDFAYLETLAYAPWKAPEPMPGLLAQAPAPQSRFRVGAVGWEQGIPTYGLGLIGLEESLQALLASWRITV
;
A
#
# COMPACT_ATOMS: atom_id res chain seq x y z
N MET A 1 -33.33 20.06 14.32
CA MET A 1 -31.97 19.56 14.64
C MET A 1 -31.61 18.54 13.58
N SER A 2 -30.81 18.93 12.58
CA SER A 2 -30.36 18.03 11.52
C SER A 2 -28.91 17.65 11.82
N LEU A 3 -28.67 16.35 12.00
CA LEU A 3 -27.34 15.75 12.18
C LEU A 3 -26.63 15.70 10.82
N GLY A 4 -26.01 16.82 10.44
CA GLY A 4 -24.99 16.86 9.39
C GLY A 4 -23.62 16.66 10.03
N VAL A 5 -23.28 15.44 10.46
CA VAL A 5 -21.93 15.12 10.93
C VAL A 5 -21.08 14.67 9.75
N LEU A 6 -20.50 15.68 9.09
CA LEU A 6 -19.15 15.73 8.53
C LEU A 6 -18.60 14.42 7.93
N SER A 7 -18.98 14.12 6.69
CA SER A 7 -18.12 13.38 5.76
C SER A 7 -17.16 14.36 5.07
N GLU A 8 -16.26 14.97 5.83
CA GLU A 8 -15.13 15.73 5.27
C GLU A 8 -13.95 14.77 5.11
N PRO A 9 -13.49 14.47 3.88
CA PRO A 9 -12.42 13.48 3.61
C PRO A 9 -11.02 13.94 4.04
N GLY A 10 -10.91 14.82 5.04
CA GLY A 10 -9.66 15.43 5.50
C GLY A 10 -9.47 15.46 7.02
N TRP A 11 -10.47 15.06 7.81
CA TRP A 11 -10.39 15.16 9.27
C TRP A 11 -9.24 14.31 9.84
N LEU A 12 -8.97 13.17 9.21
CA LEU A 12 -7.99 12.22 9.69
C LEU A 12 -6.57 12.66 9.34
N GLU A 13 -6.35 13.14 8.12
CA GLU A 13 -5.12 13.78 7.68
C GLU A 13 -4.79 14.99 8.57
N GLN A 14 -5.81 15.80 8.91
CA GLN A 14 -5.67 16.92 9.84
C GLN A 14 -5.24 16.44 11.23
N ARG A 15 -5.83 15.36 11.76
CA ARG A 15 -5.43 14.78 13.04
C ARG A 15 -4.00 14.25 13.02
N LEU A 16 -3.61 13.51 11.98
CA LEU A 16 -2.25 12.99 11.86
C LEU A 16 -1.22 14.13 11.77
N SER A 17 -1.51 15.21 11.04
CA SER A 17 -0.60 16.36 10.92
C SER A 17 -0.30 17.07 12.25
N GLN A 18 -1.17 16.92 13.26
CA GLN A 18 -0.95 17.53 14.58
C GLN A 18 0.10 16.78 15.40
N TYR A 19 0.30 15.49 15.13
CA TYR A 19 1.12 14.60 15.97
C TYR A 19 2.28 13.95 15.22
N THR A 20 2.36 14.15 13.90
CA THR A 20 3.27 13.41 13.02
C THR A 20 3.82 14.34 11.95
N ARG A 21 4.99 14.00 11.39
CA ARG A 21 5.48 14.72 10.21
C ARG A 21 4.69 14.25 9.00
N THR A 22 3.97 15.16 8.35
CA THR A 22 3.13 14.87 7.19
C THR A 22 3.54 15.68 5.97
N PHE A 23 3.23 15.15 4.79
CA PHE A 23 3.30 15.89 3.54
C PHE A 23 2.37 15.27 2.49
N VAL A 24 2.14 15.99 1.39
CA VAL A 24 1.38 15.51 0.23
C VAL A 24 2.28 15.63 -1.00
N ASP A 25 2.35 14.58 -1.82
CA ASP A 25 3.16 14.59 -3.05
C ASP A 25 2.37 15.08 -4.28
N GLU A 26 3.03 15.06 -5.44
CA GLU A 26 2.42 15.47 -6.71
C GLU A 26 1.25 14.59 -7.15
N TYR A 27 1.21 13.32 -6.75
CA TYR A 27 0.09 12.40 -7.00
C TYR A 27 -1.09 12.70 -6.06
N GLY A 28 -0.94 13.61 -5.11
CA GLY A 28 -1.93 13.86 -4.07
C GLY A 28 -1.93 12.78 -2.99
N THR A 29 -0.91 11.92 -2.92
CA THR A 29 -0.78 10.93 -1.86
C THR A 29 -0.46 11.65 -0.55
N PHE A 30 -1.16 11.31 0.52
CA PHE A 30 -0.86 11.83 1.85
C PHE A 30 0.09 10.89 2.59
N TYR A 31 1.13 11.46 3.20
CA TYR A 31 2.10 10.72 4.00
C TYR A 31 2.04 11.14 5.46
N ALA A 32 2.15 10.17 6.37
CA ALA A 32 2.36 10.42 7.80
C ALA A 32 3.51 9.55 8.34
N HIS A 33 4.50 10.19 8.94
CA HIS A 33 5.65 9.52 9.55
C HIS A 33 5.40 9.31 11.05
N LEU A 34 5.29 8.06 11.45
CA LEU A 34 5.14 7.64 12.85
C LEU A 34 6.50 7.14 13.35
N GLU A 35 7.07 7.86 14.31
CA GLU A 35 8.32 7.49 14.97
C GLU A 35 8.04 6.62 16.19
N GLY A 36 8.74 5.49 16.28
CA GLY A 36 8.67 4.56 17.40
C GLY A 36 9.87 4.67 18.35
N GLY A 37 10.10 3.62 19.13
CA GLY A 37 11.28 3.47 19.97
C GLY A 37 12.57 3.23 19.20
N MET A 38 13.70 3.27 19.93
CA MET A 38 15.05 3.08 19.37
C MET A 38 15.25 1.68 18.75
N GLY A 39 16.04 1.63 17.67
CA GLY A 39 16.26 0.41 16.87
C GLY A 39 15.13 0.19 15.86
N GLY A 40 15.17 -0.91 15.09
CA GLY A 40 14.16 -1.23 14.09
C GLY A 40 14.43 -0.62 12.71
N GLU A 41 13.45 -0.78 11.81
CA GLU A 41 13.56 -0.48 10.39
C GLU A 41 12.42 0.47 9.96
N THR A 42 12.50 1.02 8.74
CA THR A 42 11.38 1.77 8.16
C THR A 42 10.45 0.84 7.41
N VAL A 43 9.14 0.87 7.71
CA VAL A 43 8.10 0.13 6.99
C VAL A 43 7.14 1.12 6.35
N LEU A 44 6.87 0.92 5.05
CA LEU A 44 5.82 1.63 4.34
C LEU A 44 4.51 0.85 4.43
N LEU A 45 3.47 1.45 4.99
CA LEU A 45 2.09 0.98 4.96
C LEU A 45 1.34 1.77 3.88
N TRP A 46 1.08 1.12 2.75
CA TRP A 46 0.46 1.71 1.56
C TRP A 46 -1.01 1.31 1.45
N ALA A 47 -1.94 2.27 1.50
CA ALA A 47 -3.37 1.98 1.48
C ALA A 47 -4.13 3.02 0.64
N ALA A 48 -5.36 2.72 0.23
CA ALA A 48 -6.24 3.77 -0.30
C ALA A 48 -6.66 4.70 0.84
N ARG A 49 -6.92 5.98 0.53
CA ARG A 49 -7.49 6.92 1.51
C ARG A 49 -8.74 6.38 2.22
N ALA A 50 -9.61 5.67 1.51
CA ALA A 50 -10.82 5.09 2.08
C ALA A 50 -10.56 4.02 3.16
N GLU A 51 -9.36 3.43 3.18
CA GLU A 51 -8.97 2.37 4.11
C GLU A 51 -8.22 2.89 5.33
N ALA A 52 -7.93 4.19 5.35
CA ALA A 52 -7.21 4.83 6.44
C ALA A 52 -7.82 4.53 7.82
N PRO A 53 -9.16 4.52 8.02
CA PRO A 53 -9.73 4.16 9.32
C PRO A 53 -9.35 2.75 9.77
N ALA A 54 -9.47 1.75 8.89
CA ALA A 54 -9.14 0.35 9.20
C ALA A 54 -7.65 0.20 9.50
N LEU A 55 -6.79 0.82 8.67
CA LEU A 55 -5.35 0.80 8.87
C LEU A 55 -4.94 1.42 10.21
N LEU A 56 -5.50 2.57 10.57
CA LEU A 56 -5.17 3.24 11.83
C LEU A 56 -5.63 2.46 13.05
N THR A 57 -6.78 1.79 12.98
CA THR A 57 -7.22 0.89 14.06
C THR A 57 -6.26 -0.28 14.25
N ALA A 58 -5.70 -0.81 13.15
CA ALA A 58 -4.76 -1.93 13.19
C ALA A 58 -3.33 -1.55 13.63
N LEU A 59 -2.99 -0.26 13.70
CA LEU A 59 -1.62 0.15 14.04
C LEU A 59 -1.22 -0.28 15.46
N PRO A 60 0.02 -0.76 15.65
CA PRO A 60 0.53 -1.03 16.98
C PRO A 60 0.60 0.24 17.82
N LYS A 61 0.22 0.14 19.09
CA LYS A 61 0.36 1.23 20.07
C LYS A 61 1.82 1.58 20.39
N ALA A 62 2.71 0.61 20.21
CA ALA A 62 4.15 0.77 20.43
C ALA A 62 4.92 -0.12 19.44
N PHE A 63 5.96 0.44 18.83
CA PHE A 63 6.83 -0.22 17.87
C PHE A 63 8.24 0.40 17.93
N LYS A 64 9.22 -0.24 17.29
CA LYS A 64 10.59 0.24 17.09
C LYS A 64 10.74 0.76 15.65
N GLY A 65 11.59 1.76 15.43
CA GLY A 65 11.88 2.28 14.10
C GLY A 65 10.78 3.21 13.61
N ARG A 66 10.40 3.09 12.35
CA ARG A 66 9.46 4.04 11.71
C ARG A 66 8.38 3.31 10.91
N LEU A 67 7.14 3.73 11.08
CA LEU A 67 6.06 3.41 10.15
C LEU A 67 5.75 4.66 9.32
N VAL A 68 5.75 4.51 7.99
CA VAL A 68 5.29 5.56 7.07
C VAL A 68 3.95 5.13 6.52
N LEU A 69 2.89 5.87 6.82
CA LEU A 69 1.59 5.68 6.20
C LEU A 69 1.57 6.44 4.88
N GLY A 70 1.34 5.76 3.76
CA GLY A 70 1.05 6.36 2.46
C GLY A 70 -0.40 6.11 2.07
N LEU A 71 -1.20 7.17 2.03
CA LEU A 71 -2.62 7.13 1.67
C LEU A 71 -2.78 7.59 0.22
N ASP A 72 -2.90 6.61 -0.67
CA ASP A 72 -2.98 6.78 -2.12
C ASP A 72 -4.28 7.49 -2.53
N ALA A 73 -4.13 8.54 -3.35
CA ALA A 73 -5.23 9.28 -3.96
C ALA A 73 -5.71 8.64 -5.28
N SER A 74 -4.89 7.82 -5.94
CA SER A 74 -5.23 7.09 -7.16
C SER A 74 -4.95 5.59 -6.96
N PRO A 75 -5.77 4.90 -6.16
CA PRO A 75 -5.45 3.59 -5.61
C PRO A 75 -5.19 2.53 -6.69
N GLY A 76 -4.05 1.85 -6.55
CA GLY A 76 -3.74 0.64 -7.32
C GLY A 76 -2.91 0.85 -8.58
N TYR A 77 -2.29 2.02 -8.75
CA TYR A 77 -1.39 2.31 -9.86
C TYR A 77 0.08 2.29 -9.42
N ALA A 78 0.98 1.92 -10.34
CA ALA A 78 2.39 1.75 -10.06
C ALA A 78 3.10 3.08 -9.77
N GLY A 79 2.74 4.15 -10.48
CA GLY A 79 3.39 5.46 -10.35
C GLY A 79 3.42 6.01 -8.90
N PRO A 80 2.26 6.19 -8.25
CA PRO A 80 2.19 6.65 -6.86
C PRO A 80 2.94 5.73 -5.88
N PHE A 81 2.83 4.41 -6.06
CA PHE A 81 3.53 3.46 -5.19
C PHE A 81 5.06 3.51 -5.37
N ALA A 82 5.55 3.60 -6.61
CA ALA A 82 6.98 3.80 -6.91
C ALA A 82 7.51 5.08 -6.24
N ARG A 83 6.71 6.16 -6.28
CA ARG A 83 7.03 7.42 -5.65
C ARG A 83 7.09 7.31 -4.13
N ALA A 84 6.15 6.58 -3.52
CA ALA A 84 6.14 6.32 -2.09
C ALA A 84 7.37 5.52 -1.64
N LEU A 85 7.76 4.49 -2.39
CA LEU A 85 8.98 3.71 -2.12
C LEU A 85 10.24 4.58 -2.15
N HIS A 86 10.34 5.48 -3.13
CA HIS A 86 11.46 6.43 -3.22
C HIS A 86 11.53 7.35 -1.99
N TRP A 87 10.43 8.02 -1.64
CA TRP A 87 10.41 8.99 -0.53
C TRP A 87 10.56 8.34 0.84
N ALA A 88 9.85 7.23 1.08
CA ALA A 88 9.90 6.55 2.36
C ALA A 88 11.22 5.78 2.55
N SER A 89 11.88 5.37 1.45
CA SER A 89 13.06 4.50 1.44
C SER A 89 12.93 3.33 2.44
N PRO A 90 11.84 2.55 2.38
CA PRO A 90 11.53 1.58 3.41
C PRO A 90 12.40 0.32 3.28
N ARG A 91 12.60 -0.37 4.39
CA ARG A 91 13.14 -1.73 4.41
C ARG A 91 12.10 -2.75 3.93
N TYR A 92 10.84 -2.53 4.28
CA TYR A 92 9.70 -3.38 3.91
C TYR A 92 8.52 -2.53 3.46
N ALA A 93 7.77 -3.00 2.46
CA ALA A 93 6.54 -2.35 2.03
C ALA A 93 5.34 -3.29 2.18
N LEU A 94 4.22 -2.73 2.63
CA LEU A 94 2.97 -3.43 2.89
C LEU A 94 1.85 -2.72 2.12
N ILE A 95 1.25 -3.38 1.15
CA ILE A 95 0.11 -2.87 0.37
C ILE A 95 -1.17 -3.38 1.03
N VAL A 96 -2.01 -2.51 1.55
CA VAL A 96 -3.27 -2.87 2.20
C VAL A 96 -4.40 -2.90 1.18
N GLY A 97 -5.22 -3.95 1.21
CA GLY A 97 -6.43 -3.96 0.41
C GLY A 97 -7.40 -5.10 0.59
N GLU A 98 -8.39 -5.13 -0.30
CA GLU A 98 -9.46 -6.12 -0.26
C GLU A 98 -8.90 -7.55 -0.27
N GLY A 99 -9.44 -8.37 0.61
CA GLY A 99 -9.00 -9.74 0.84
C GLY A 99 -8.73 -10.02 2.31
N GLU A 100 -8.12 -11.17 2.57
CA GLU A 100 -7.81 -11.66 3.91
C GLU A 100 -6.34 -12.08 3.98
N GLY A 101 -5.75 -11.97 5.17
CA GLY A 101 -4.41 -12.48 5.44
C GLY A 101 -3.30 -11.78 4.66
N VAL A 102 -2.24 -12.52 4.31
CA VAL A 102 -1.04 -11.97 3.66
C VAL A 102 -0.90 -12.48 2.24
N VAL A 103 -0.56 -11.58 1.34
CA VAL A 103 -0.24 -11.87 -0.05
C VAL A 103 1.25 -11.64 -0.27
N TRP A 104 1.99 -12.68 -0.63
CA TRP A 104 3.41 -12.53 -0.96
C TRP A 104 3.72 -12.92 -2.41
N GLY A 105 2.71 -12.97 -3.27
CA GLY A 105 2.93 -13.12 -4.70
C GLY A 105 1.71 -12.74 -5.52
N TYR A 106 1.98 -12.38 -6.77
CA TYR A 106 0.98 -12.05 -7.79
C TYR A 106 1.40 -12.69 -9.10
N PRO A 107 0.48 -13.35 -9.83
CA PRO A 107 0.81 -14.09 -11.06
C PRO A 107 1.17 -13.19 -12.25
N GLY A 108 1.00 -11.87 -12.13
CA GLY A 108 1.18 -10.94 -13.23
C GLY A 108 -0.08 -10.84 -14.08
N GLY A 109 -0.30 -9.67 -14.67
CA GLY A 109 -1.46 -9.43 -15.51
C GLY A 109 -1.42 -8.07 -16.19
N LYS A 110 -2.19 -7.93 -17.25
CA LYS A 110 -2.37 -6.66 -17.95
C LYS A 110 -3.79 -6.48 -18.48
N GLN A 111 -4.23 -5.24 -18.57
CA GLN A 111 -5.49 -4.87 -19.19
C GLN A 111 -5.31 -4.82 -20.72
N VAL A 112 -6.21 -5.46 -21.46
CA VAL A 112 -6.30 -5.41 -22.93
C VAL A 112 -7.76 -5.24 -23.32
N GLY A 113 -8.11 -4.08 -23.88
CA GLY A 113 -9.51 -3.67 -24.04
C GLY A 113 -10.20 -3.65 -22.67
N GLU A 114 -11.31 -4.39 -22.54
CA GLU A 114 -12.07 -4.49 -21.28
C GLU A 114 -11.65 -5.68 -20.40
N ALA A 115 -10.72 -6.53 -20.86
CA ALA A 115 -10.33 -7.75 -20.16
C ALA A 115 -8.97 -7.63 -19.48
N TRP A 116 -8.89 -8.13 -18.25
CA TRP A 116 -7.62 -8.50 -17.62
C TRP A 116 -7.14 -9.85 -18.14
N VAL A 117 -5.95 -9.88 -18.72
CA VAL A 117 -5.33 -11.08 -19.28
C VAL A 117 -4.02 -11.41 -18.56
N PRO A 118 -3.55 -12.67 -18.60
CA PRO A 118 -2.25 -13.05 -18.06
C PRO A 118 -1.08 -12.23 -18.64
N TRP A 119 -0.01 -12.10 -17.86
CA TRP A 119 1.17 -11.30 -18.20
C TRP A 119 1.82 -11.69 -19.54
N ASP A 120 1.89 -12.99 -19.83
CA ASP A 120 2.51 -13.59 -21.02
C ASP A 120 1.66 -13.47 -22.30
N ASN A 121 0.43 -12.93 -22.21
CA ASN A 121 -0.39 -12.67 -23.38
C ASN A 121 0.37 -11.75 -24.36
N PRO A 122 0.39 -12.01 -25.67
CA PRO A 122 1.19 -11.21 -26.61
C PRO A 122 0.62 -9.81 -26.89
N LYS A 123 -0.65 -9.55 -26.56
CA LYS A 123 -1.28 -8.25 -26.83
C LYS A 123 -0.69 -7.13 -25.97
N GLU A 124 -0.60 -5.93 -26.52
CA GLU A 124 -0.14 -4.75 -25.79
C GLU A 124 -1.15 -4.34 -24.72
N ALA A 125 -0.64 -3.81 -23.61
CA ALA A 125 -1.47 -3.36 -22.51
C ALA A 125 -2.08 -1.99 -22.77
N GLU A 126 -3.26 -1.76 -22.20
CA GLU A 126 -3.90 -0.45 -22.20
C GLU A 126 -3.03 0.58 -21.46
N ARG A 127 -3.08 1.82 -21.96
CA ARG A 127 -2.46 2.98 -21.31
C ARG A 127 -3.56 3.96 -20.94
N LEU A 128 -3.57 4.36 -19.68
CA LEU A 128 -4.57 5.25 -19.10
C LEU A 128 -3.91 6.56 -18.68
N GLU A 129 -4.47 7.69 -19.09
CA GLU A 129 -4.16 8.97 -18.45
C GLU A 129 -4.89 9.04 -17.11
N VAL A 130 -4.12 9.04 -16.02
CA VAL A 130 -4.64 9.16 -14.66
C VAL A 130 -4.46 10.60 -14.21
N ARG A 131 -5.56 11.22 -13.75
CA ARG A 131 -5.59 12.60 -13.27
C ARG A 131 -6.05 12.63 -11.82
N PRO A 132 -5.13 12.39 -10.84
CA PRO A 132 -5.49 12.42 -9.43
C PRO A 132 -5.85 13.82 -8.94
N ARG A 133 -5.36 14.86 -9.64
CA ARG A 133 -5.63 16.27 -9.35
C ARG A 133 -5.81 17.07 -10.64
N PRO A 134 -6.53 18.21 -10.63
CA PRO A 134 -6.73 19.01 -11.85
C PRO A 134 -5.43 19.44 -12.53
N ASP A 135 -4.39 19.72 -11.74
CA ASP A 135 -3.09 20.26 -12.14
C ASP A 135 -2.03 19.19 -12.43
N PHE A 136 -2.32 17.91 -12.22
CA PHE A 136 -1.35 16.82 -12.39
C PHE A 136 -1.99 15.60 -13.06
N ALA A 137 -1.35 15.12 -14.12
CA ALA A 137 -1.73 13.89 -14.81
C ALA A 137 -0.48 13.07 -15.18
N TYR A 138 -0.64 11.76 -15.23
CA TYR A 138 0.41 10.84 -15.64
C TYR A 138 -0.18 9.71 -16.49
N LEU A 139 0.67 9.05 -17.27
CA LEU A 139 0.28 7.87 -18.04
C LEU A 139 0.62 6.62 -17.23
N GLU A 140 -0.41 5.87 -16.86
CA GLU A 140 -0.26 4.54 -16.29
C GLU A 140 -0.35 3.50 -17.40
N THR A 141 0.61 2.58 -17.45
CA THR A 141 0.48 1.37 -18.27
C THR A 141 -0.14 0.29 -17.41
N LEU A 142 -1.33 -0.21 -17.78
CA LEU A 142 -2.08 -1.19 -16.99
C LEU A 142 -1.50 -2.59 -17.18
N ALA A 143 -0.23 -2.75 -16.85
CA ALA A 143 0.54 -3.98 -16.95
C ALA A 143 1.43 -4.13 -15.72
N TYR A 144 1.20 -5.20 -14.96
CA TYR A 144 1.89 -5.44 -13.70
C TYR A 144 2.58 -6.81 -13.76
N ALA A 145 3.90 -6.77 -13.63
CA ALA A 145 4.73 -7.97 -13.71
C ALA A 145 4.40 -8.97 -12.60
N PRO A 146 4.62 -10.28 -12.84
CA PRO A 146 4.57 -11.27 -11.77
C PRO A 146 5.62 -10.96 -10.71
N TRP A 147 5.28 -11.20 -9.45
CA TRP A 147 6.22 -11.07 -8.35
C TRP A 147 5.95 -12.12 -7.28
N LYS A 148 6.99 -12.48 -6.54
CA LYS A 148 6.92 -13.39 -5.41
C LYS A 148 7.97 -13.01 -4.39
N ALA A 149 7.53 -12.49 -3.26
CA ALA A 149 8.38 -12.23 -2.11
C ALA A 149 8.65 -13.54 -1.35
N PRO A 150 9.77 -13.61 -0.60
CA PRO A 150 10.01 -14.71 0.33
C PRO A 150 8.89 -14.82 1.35
N GLU A 151 8.51 -16.04 1.72
CA GLU A 151 7.56 -16.27 2.81
C GLU A 151 8.03 -15.51 4.06
N PRO A 152 7.22 -14.58 4.61
CA PRO A 152 7.67 -13.69 5.67
C PRO A 152 7.83 -14.41 7.01
N MET A 153 7.05 -15.47 7.24
CA MET A 153 7.20 -16.39 8.36
C MET A 153 6.50 -17.73 8.06
N PRO A 154 7.03 -18.86 8.56
CA PRO A 154 6.42 -20.18 8.35
C PRO A 154 4.97 -20.24 8.82
N GLY A 155 4.08 -20.74 7.96
CA GLY A 155 2.71 -21.09 8.33
C GLY A 155 1.73 -19.92 8.35
N LEU A 156 2.14 -18.74 7.88
CA LEU A 156 1.22 -17.64 7.62
C LEU A 156 0.38 -17.98 6.39
N LEU A 157 -0.93 -17.80 6.45
CA LEU A 157 -1.82 -18.13 5.32
C LEU A 157 -1.54 -17.18 4.15
N ALA A 158 -1.08 -17.76 3.04
CA ALA A 158 -0.93 -17.07 1.76
C ALA A 158 -2.27 -17.06 1.03
N GLN A 159 -2.71 -15.88 0.58
CA GLN A 159 -3.85 -15.78 -0.33
C GLN A 159 -3.42 -15.48 -1.75
N ALA A 160 -4.06 -16.14 -2.71
CA ALA A 160 -3.91 -15.81 -4.11
C ALA A 160 -4.71 -14.52 -4.38
N PRO A 161 -4.04 -13.43 -4.81
CA PRO A 161 -4.74 -12.18 -5.06
C PRO A 161 -5.60 -12.26 -6.32
N ALA A 162 -6.74 -11.59 -6.32
CA ALA A 162 -7.50 -11.38 -7.55
C ALA A 162 -6.65 -10.63 -8.59
N PRO A 163 -6.83 -10.86 -9.91
CA PRO A 163 -6.04 -10.18 -10.95
C PRO A 163 -6.10 -8.65 -10.85
N GLN A 164 -7.27 -8.10 -10.49
CA GLN A 164 -7.49 -6.65 -10.33
C GLN A 164 -7.21 -6.16 -8.90
N SER A 165 -6.64 -7.00 -8.04
CA SER A 165 -6.28 -6.56 -6.69
C SER A 165 -5.17 -5.51 -6.75
N ARG A 166 -5.16 -4.60 -5.77
CA ARG A 166 -4.12 -3.58 -5.65
C ARG A 166 -2.75 -4.15 -5.31
N PHE A 167 -2.69 -5.40 -4.82
CA PHE A 167 -1.41 -6.10 -4.60
C PHE A 167 -0.58 -6.26 -5.89
N ARG A 168 -1.18 -6.10 -7.09
CA ARG A 168 -0.46 -6.11 -8.38
C ARG A 168 0.74 -5.16 -8.44
N VAL A 169 0.71 -4.02 -7.74
CA VAL A 169 1.82 -3.05 -7.75
C VAL A 169 3.05 -3.53 -6.96
N GLY A 170 2.96 -4.67 -6.26
CA GLY A 170 4.07 -5.22 -5.46
C GLY A 170 5.34 -5.52 -6.26
N ALA A 171 5.22 -5.76 -7.57
CA ALA A 171 6.38 -5.93 -8.46
C ALA A 171 7.32 -4.72 -8.42
N VAL A 172 6.77 -3.51 -8.31
CA VAL A 172 7.54 -2.26 -8.28
C VAL A 172 8.50 -2.22 -7.09
N GLY A 173 8.06 -2.66 -5.92
CA GLY A 173 8.92 -2.74 -4.74
C GLY A 173 9.97 -3.82 -4.90
N TRP A 174 9.56 -4.98 -5.44
CA TRP A 174 10.48 -6.10 -5.66
C TRP A 174 11.60 -5.78 -6.65
N GLU A 175 11.29 -5.10 -7.75
CA GLU A 175 12.27 -4.62 -8.74
C GLU A 175 13.27 -3.62 -8.15
N GLN A 176 12.88 -2.91 -7.08
CA GLN A 176 13.74 -1.99 -6.32
C GLN A 176 14.50 -2.68 -5.18
N GLY A 177 14.38 -4.00 -5.03
CA GLY A 177 15.01 -4.76 -3.95
C GLY A 177 14.35 -4.57 -2.58
N ILE A 178 13.11 -4.06 -2.56
CA ILE A 178 12.31 -3.83 -1.35
C ILE A 178 11.30 -4.98 -1.21
N PRO A 179 11.44 -5.89 -0.23
CA PRO A 179 10.43 -6.92 0.02
C PRO A 179 9.06 -6.29 0.25
N THR A 180 8.11 -6.68 -0.60
CA THR A 180 6.77 -6.10 -0.64
C THR A 180 5.73 -7.19 -0.45
N TYR A 181 4.76 -6.93 0.42
CA TYR A 181 3.69 -7.86 0.76
C TYR A 181 2.33 -7.15 0.66
N GLY A 182 1.30 -7.88 0.30
CA GLY A 182 -0.09 -7.47 0.44
C GLY A 182 -0.65 -7.85 1.81
N LEU A 183 -1.52 -7.00 2.34
CA LEU A 183 -2.28 -7.21 3.56
C LEU A 183 -3.77 -7.08 3.27
N GLY A 184 -4.51 -8.15 3.52
CA GLY A 184 -5.97 -8.16 3.48
C GLY A 184 -6.58 -7.29 4.58
N LEU A 185 -7.70 -6.63 4.28
CA LEU A 185 -8.49 -5.90 5.28
C LEU A 185 -9.12 -6.84 6.32
N ILE A 186 -9.43 -8.08 5.95
CA ILE A 186 -9.93 -9.10 6.88
C ILE A 186 -8.73 -9.70 7.64
N GLY A 187 -8.74 -9.56 8.97
CA GLY A 187 -7.62 -9.97 9.82
C GLY A 187 -6.40 -9.05 9.71
N LEU A 188 -6.60 -7.77 9.36
CA LEU A 188 -5.54 -6.80 9.13
C LEU A 188 -4.65 -6.60 10.35
N GLU A 189 -5.23 -6.44 11.54
CA GLU A 189 -4.47 -6.22 12.77
C GLU A 189 -3.59 -7.42 13.09
N GLU A 190 -4.15 -8.62 13.08
CA GLU A 190 -3.43 -9.85 13.37
C GLU A 190 -2.28 -10.08 12.38
N SER A 191 -2.55 -9.88 11.08
CA SER A 191 -1.56 -10.04 10.01
C SER A 191 -0.45 -9.00 10.11
N LEU A 192 -0.80 -7.73 10.36
CA LEU A 192 0.17 -6.65 10.54
C LEU A 192 1.06 -6.91 11.75
N GLN A 193 0.48 -7.26 12.90
CA GLN A 193 1.23 -7.55 14.12
C GLN A 193 2.19 -8.74 13.91
N ALA A 194 1.74 -9.81 13.25
CA ALA A 194 2.57 -10.97 12.94
C ALA A 194 3.80 -10.61 12.09
N LEU A 195 3.62 -9.79 11.05
CA LEU A 195 4.72 -9.33 10.20
C LEU A 195 5.68 -8.39 10.95
N LEU A 196 5.17 -7.42 11.70
CA LEU A 196 6.02 -6.52 12.47
C LEU A 196 6.82 -7.29 13.53
N ALA A 197 6.23 -8.31 14.16
CA ALA A 197 6.93 -9.16 15.11
C ALA A 197 8.04 -9.99 14.46
N SER A 198 7.78 -10.59 13.29
CA SER A 198 8.79 -11.39 12.57
C SER A 198 10.00 -10.56 12.14
N TRP A 199 9.78 -9.26 11.87
CA TRP A 199 10.82 -8.30 11.53
C TRP A 199 11.44 -7.58 12.75
N ARG A 200 11.04 -7.95 13.98
CA ARG A 200 11.54 -7.35 15.24
C ARG A 200 11.23 -5.84 15.36
N ILE A 201 10.12 -5.42 14.79
CA ILE A 201 9.61 -4.05 14.80
C ILE A 201 8.66 -3.83 16.00
N THR A 202 8.19 -4.88 16.65
CA THR A 202 7.44 -4.77 17.91
C THR A 202 8.36 -4.43 19.09
N VAL A 203 7.81 -3.77 20.11
CA VAL A 203 8.52 -3.47 21.37
C VAL A 203 8.76 -4.74 22.16
#